data_AF-A0AAI8FT89-F1
#
_entry.id   AF-A0AAI8FT89-F1
#
_cell.length_a   1.000
_cell.length_b   1.000
_cell.length_c   1.000
_cell.angle_alpha   90.00
_cell.angle_beta   90.00
_cell.angle_gamma   90.00
#
_symmetry.space_group_name_H-M   'P 1'
#
loop_
_entity.id
_entity.type
_entity.pdbx_description
1 polymer ?
#
loop_
_entity_poly.entity_id
_entity_poly.type
_entity_poly.pdbx_seq_one_letter_code
_entity_poly.pdbx_strand_id
1 'polypeptide(L)'
;MISLEDTNIAAIMVEFAEDDYQKLATKLNAVNQCIDAASILYQVGFKSDEQQMQTLWKARNGVLPTIAAQRPNGSSVLIEDIAVNILDLPNLISDVKELFVKYNYTNAAVFGHVLAGNIHFVLTPNFNDKNQLVEYDQFMHELTTLVAKKYNGSLKAEHGSGRNISPFAIVEWGEKCWDIMWQIKNLFDNQNILNPDVKLTKDTSLHTKNLKELNSVDDQIDKCMECGYCEPVCLSRNLSLTPRQRNTVARKIETLEGEQKQK
;
A
#
# COMPACT_ATOMS: atom_id res chain seq x y z
N MET A 1 -4.98 16.93 25.43
CA MET A 1 -4.30 15.91 24.59
C MET A 1 -5.37 15.24 23.77
N ILE A 2 -5.18 15.08 22.46
CA ILE A 2 -6.09 14.31 21.60
C ILE A 2 -6.02 12.86 22.07
N SER A 3 -7.17 12.23 22.34
CA SER A 3 -7.20 10.79 22.56
C SER A 3 -6.98 10.11 21.22
N LEU A 4 -5.84 9.44 21.07
CA LEU A 4 -5.50 8.69 19.84
C LEU A 4 -6.26 7.36 19.74
N GLU A 5 -7.13 7.04 20.70
CA GLU A 5 -7.96 5.84 20.72
C GLU A 5 -9.25 6.00 19.88
N ASP A 6 -9.62 7.23 19.51
CA ASP A 6 -10.77 7.46 18.63
C ASP A 6 -10.41 7.14 17.17
N THR A 7 -11.08 6.13 16.62
CA THR A 7 -10.87 5.67 15.25
C THR A 7 -11.56 6.54 14.19
N ASN A 8 -12.30 7.57 14.59
CA ASN A 8 -12.99 8.51 13.69
C ASN A 8 -12.19 9.81 13.43
N ILE A 9 -10.89 9.80 13.73
CA ILE A 9 -10.00 10.93 13.50
C ILE A 9 -9.17 10.70 12.23
N ALA A 10 -8.97 11.78 11.47
CA ALA A 10 -8.02 11.81 10.36
C ALA A 10 -7.07 13.01 10.51
N ALA A 11 -5.87 12.87 9.97
CA ALA A 11 -4.91 13.96 9.85
C ALA A 11 -4.75 14.32 8.37
N ILE A 12 -4.76 15.63 8.07
CA ILE A 12 -4.56 16.16 6.72
C ILE A 12 -3.32 17.04 6.74
N MET A 13 -2.39 16.78 5.82
CA MET A 13 -1.23 17.61 5.56
C MET A 13 -1.46 18.35 4.24
N VAL A 14 -1.26 19.67 4.24
CA VAL A 14 -1.46 20.52 3.06
C VAL A 14 -0.20 21.35 2.83
N GLU A 15 0.26 21.39 1.59
CA GLU A 15 1.38 22.20 1.14
C GLU A 15 0.92 23.16 0.03
N PHE A 16 1.46 24.39 0.06
CA PHE A 16 1.27 25.38 -1.00
C PHE A 16 2.63 25.89 -1.46
N ALA A 17 2.78 26.01 -2.77
CA ALA A 17 3.91 26.64 -3.43
C ALA A 17 3.41 27.67 -4.43
N GLU A 18 4.10 28.80 -4.51
CA GLU A 18 3.85 29.91 -5.42
C GLU A 18 5.17 30.59 -5.78
N ASP A 19 5.22 31.18 -6.97
CA ASP A 19 6.40 31.93 -7.42
C ASP A 19 6.47 33.34 -6.81
N ASP A 20 5.42 33.76 -6.11
CA ASP A 20 5.29 35.08 -5.48
C ASP A 20 4.70 35.00 -4.07
N TYR A 21 5.29 35.78 -3.15
CA TYR A 21 4.89 35.78 -1.75
C TYR A 21 3.48 36.34 -1.52
N GLN A 22 3.06 37.34 -2.29
CA GLN A 22 1.71 37.91 -2.13
C GLN A 22 0.63 36.93 -2.59
N LYS A 23 0.89 36.20 -3.69
CA LYS A 23 0.03 35.09 -4.12
C LYS A 23 -0.04 33.99 -3.07
N LEU A 24 1.10 33.59 -2.51
CA LEU A 24 1.14 32.58 -1.44
C LEU A 24 0.31 33.04 -0.23
N ALA A 25 0.53 34.27 0.24
CA ALA A 25 -0.19 34.83 1.38
C ALA A 25 -1.71 34.89 1.13
N THR A 26 -2.13 35.23 -0.10
CA THR A 26 -3.54 35.23 -0.49
C THR A 26 -4.15 33.83 -0.42
N LYS A 27 -3.45 32.80 -0.94
CA LYS A 27 -3.89 31.40 -0.86
C LYS A 27 -3.96 30.91 0.59
N LEU A 28 -2.94 31.18 1.39
CA LEU A 28 -2.91 30.81 2.80
C LEU A 28 -4.07 31.44 3.58
N ASN A 29 -4.38 32.72 3.33
CA ASN A 29 -5.54 33.37 3.95
C ASN A 29 -6.86 32.70 3.58
N ALA A 30 -7.08 32.39 2.30
CA ALA A 30 -8.30 31.72 1.86
C ALA A 30 -8.46 30.32 2.47
N VAL A 31 -7.36 29.57 2.59
CA VAL A 31 -7.37 28.22 3.17
C VAL A 31 -7.58 28.27 4.68
N ASN A 32 -6.93 29.22 5.37
CA ASN A 32 -7.15 29.43 6.80
C ASN A 32 -8.62 29.76 7.11
N GLN A 33 -9.30 30.55 6.28
CA GLN A 33 -10.74 30.79 6.44
C GLN A 33 -11.58 29.50 6.35
N CYS A 34 -11.20 28.57 5.47
CA CYS A 34 -11.88 27.27 5.36
C CYS A 34 -11.59 26.38 6.59
N ILE A 35 -10.34 26.39 7.06
CA ILE A 35 -9.88 25.67 8.25
C ILE A 35 -10.61 26.18 9.50
N ASP A 36 -10.74 27.51 9.66
CA ASP A 36 -11.40 28.15 10.80
C ASP A 36 -12.91 27.84 10.87
N ALA A 37 -13.53 27.55 9.72
CA ALA A 37 -14.93 27.14 9.64
C ALA A 37 -15.15 25.63 9.91
N ALA A 38 -14.08 24.83 9.96
CA ALA A 38 -14.16 23.38 10.16
C ALA A 38 -14.01 22.98 11.64
N SER A 39 -14.56 21.82 12.00
CA SER A 39 -14.37 21.23 13.33
C SER A 39 -13.01 20.55 13.43
N ILE A 40 -11.99 21.31 13.82
CA ILE A 40 -10.60 20.84 13.94
C ILE A 40 -10.26 20.55 15.39
N LEU A 41 -9.82 19.32 15.67
CA LEU A 41 -9.36 18.91 17.00
C LEU A 41 -8.01 19.51 17.37
N TYR A 42 -7.10 19.61 16.40
CA TYR A 42 -5.76 20.16 16.57
C TYR A 42 -5.15 20.56 15.24
N GLN A 43 -4.37 21.64 15.24
CA GLN A 43 -3.59 22.08 14.08
C GLN A 43 -2.25 22.68 14.52
N VAL A 44 -1.22 22.52 13.68
CA VAL A 44 0.11 23.10 13.89
C VAL A 44 0.35 24.38 13.07
N GLY A 45 -0.61 24.74 12.20
CA GLY A 45 -0.51 25.85 11.25
C GLY A 45 0.51 25.63 10.14
N PHE A 46 0.49 26.49 9.13
CA PHE A 46 1.46 26.46 8.02
C PHE A 46 2.87 26.81 8.48
N LYS A 47 3.87 26.07 7.97
CA LYS A 47 5.29 26.31 8.23
C LYS A 47 5.99 26.74 6.94
N SER A 48 6.80 27.79 7.04
CA SER A 48 7.64 28.28 5.94
C SER A 48 9.13 28.03 6.17
N ASP A 49 9.50 27.59 7.38
CA ASP A 49 10.86 27.17 7.69
C ASP A 49 11.15 25.80 7.07
N GLU A 50 12.24 25.69 6.31
CA GLU A 50 12.59 24.49 5.57
C GLU A 50 12.76 23.28 6.50
N GLN A 51 13.43 23.45 7.64
CA GLN A 51 13.66 22.34 8.57
C GLN A 51 12.35 21.80 9.17
N GLN A 52 11.40 22.69 9.48
CA GLN A 52 10.07 22.31 9.92
C GLN A 52 9.27 21.59 8.82
N MET A 53 9.31 22.09 7.58
CA MET A 53 8.67 21.45 6.43
C MET A 53 9.22 20.05 6.20
N GLN A 54 10.55 19.90 6.22
CA GLN A 54 11.21 18.59 6.08
C GLN A 54 10.83 17.63 7.20
N THR A 55 10.62 18.12 8.42
CA THR A 55 10.17 17.30 9.55
C THR A 55 8.75 16.77 9.32
N LEU A 56 7.83 17.60 8.82
CA LEU A 56 6.46 17.18 8.48
C LEU A 56 6.45 16.16 7.34
N TRP A 57 7.23 16.40 6.28
CA TRP A 57 7.39 15.43 5.19
C TRP A 57 8.00 14.12 5.65
N LYS A 58 8.99 14.17 6.54
CA LYS A 58 9.57 12.97 7.14
C LYS A 58 8.53 12.17 7.93
N ALA A 59 7.64 12.84 8.66
CA ALA A 59 6.54 12.17 9.35
C ALA A 59 5.57 11.51 8.37
N ARG A 60 5.15 12.21 7.30
CA ARG A 60 4.28 11.66 6.24
C ARG A 60 4.92 10.47 5.51
N ASN A 61 6.21 10.54 5.23
CA ASN A 61 6.97 9.47 4.59
C ASN A 61 7.25 8.30 5.54
N GLY A 62 7.22 8.56 6.85
CA GLY A 62 7.43 7.57 7.91
C GLY A 62 6.23 6.65 8.19
N VAL A 63 5.05 6.95 7.65
CA VAL A 63 3.82 6.18 7.93
C VAL A 63 3.99 4.69 7.61
N LEU A 64 4.34 4.36 6.36
CA LEU A 64 4.54 2.98 5.93
C LEU A 64 5.60 2.22 6.76
N PRO A 65 6.85 2.72 6.93
CA PRO A 65 7.85 1.99 7.72
C PRO A 65 7.46 1.86 9.19
N THR A 66 6.70 2.80 9.76
CA THR A 66 6.18 2.67 11.13
C THR A 66 5.17 1.53 11.25
N ILE A 67 4.19 1.45 10.34
CA ILE A 67 3.20 0.35 10.33
C ILE A 67 3.91 -0.98 10.10
N ALA A 68 4.81 -1.03 9.11
CA ALA A 68 5.59 -2.21 8.79
C ALA A 68 6.42 -2.70 9.99
N ALA A 69 7.00 -1.80 10.78
CA ALA A 69 7.80 -2.16 11.95
C ALA A 69 6.97 -2.67 13.15
N GLN A 70 5.68 -2.36 13.20
CA GLN A 70 4.77 -2.77 14.27
C GLN A 70 3.97 -4.04 13.93
N ARG A 71 4.13 -4.58 12.73
CA ARG A 71 3.43 -5.79 12.29
C ARG A 71 3.81 -7.01 13.14
N PRO A 72 2.92 -7.99 13.30
CA PRO A 72 3.26 -9.26 13.94
C PRO A 72 4.44 -9.95 13.22
N ASN A 73 5.35 -10.56 13.99
CA ASN A 73 6.39 -11.41 13.41
C ASN A 73 5.74 -12.52 12.56
N GLY A 74 6.34 -12.86 11.41
CA GLY A 74 5.74 -13.81 10.47
C GLY A 74 4.81 -13.19 9.43
N SER A 75 4.33 -11.97 9.64
CA SER A 75 3.38 -11.31 8.73
C SER A 75 4.05 -10.53 7.59
N SER A 76 3.32 -10.41 6.48
CA SER A 76 3.67 -9.60 5.31
C SER A 76 3.32 -8.14 5.51
N VAL A 77 3.84 -7.29 4.62
CA VAL A 77 3.38 -5.90 4.46
C VAL A 77 2.83 -5.80 3.05
N LEU A 78 1.51 -5.67 2.95
CA LEU A 78 0.81 -5.53 1.69
C LEU A 78 0.25 -4.12 1.62
N ILE A 79 0.74 -3.34 0.66
CA ILE A 79 0.27 -1.98 0.39
C ILE A 79 -0.45 -2.01 -0.94
N GLU A 80 -1.69 -1.55 -0.94
CA GLU A 80 -2.49 -1.40 -2.15
C GLU A 80 -3.06 0.01 -2.21
N ASP A 81 -3.39 0.43 -3.41
CA ASP A 81 -3.87 1.77 -3.68
C ASP A 81 -5.14 1.77 -4.55
N ILE A 82 -6.13 2.54 -4.11
CA ILE A 82 -7.42 2.66 -4.78
C ILE A 82 -7.76 4.13 -4.97
N ALA A 83 -8.54 4.43 -6.00
CA ALA A 83 -8.96 5.79 -6.29
C ALA A 83 -10.44 5.86 -6.65
N VAL A 84 -11.11 6.91 -6.18
CA VAL A 84 -12.51 7.23 -6.46
C VAL A 84 -12.68 8.71 -6.70
N ASN A 85 -13.89 9.16 -7.05
CA ASN A 85 -14.20 10.58 -6.99
C ASN A 85 -13.97 11.08 -5.55
N ILE A 86 -13.35 12.25 -5.40
CA ILE A 86 -13.03 12.82 -4.08
C ILE A 86 -14.28 12.97 -3.18
N LEU A 87 -15.46 13.20 -3.75
CA LEU A 87 -16.71 13.31 -2.99
C LEU A 87 -17.16 11.97 -2.39
N ASP A 88 -16.78 10.85 -3.02
CA ASP A 88 -17.10 9.51 -2.55
C ASP A 88 -16.06 8.98 -1.55
N LEU A 89 -14.89 9.63 -1.48
CA LEU A 89 -13.76 9.16 -0.68
C LEU A 89 -14.07 8.94 0.81
N PRO A 90 -14.83 9.82 1.51
CA PRO A 90 -15.18 9.57 2.91
C PRO A 90 -16.00 8.28 3.11
N ASN A 91 -16.96 8.02 2.22
CA ASN A 91 -17.79 6.82 2.28
C ASN A 91 -16.97 5.57 1.94
N LEU A 92 -16.09 5.65 0.94
CA LEU A 92 -15.18 4.57 0.60
C LEU A 92 -14.29 4.21 1.80
N ILE A 93 -13.70 5.20 2.48
CA ILE A 93 -12.86 4.96 3.66
C ILE A 93 -13.66 4.23 4.75
N SER A 94 -14.92 4.64 4.98
CA SER A 94 -15.79 3.97 5.95
C SER A 94 -16.02 2.50 5.59
N ASP A 95 -16.43 2.21 4.35
CA ASP A 95 -16.68 0.83 3.90
C ASP A 95 -15.41 -0.04 3.92
N VAL A 96 -14.26 0.53 3.53
CA VAL A 96 -12.97 -0.19 3.57
C VAL A 96 -12.58 -0.51 5.01
N LYS A 97 -12.85 0.37 5.98
CA LYS A 97 -12.65 0.08 7.40
C LYS A 97 -13.59 -1.03 7.90
N GLU A 98 -14.82 -1.09 7.40
CA GLU A 98 -15.73 -2.21 7.70
C GLU A 98 -15.17 -3.54 7.17
N LEU A 99 -14.54 -3.55 5.98
CA LEU A 99 -13.83 -4.72 5.48
C LEU A 99 -12.65 -5.10 6.39
N PHE A 100 -11.87 -4.14 6.91
CA PHE A 100 -10.81 -4.45 7.86
C PHE A 100 -11.33 -5.12 9.13
N VAL A 101 -12.46 -4.64 9.67
CA VAL A 101 -13.10 -5.26 10.83
C VAL A 101 -13.59 -6.66 10.50
N LYS A 102 -14.26 -6.84 9.36
CA LYS A 102 -14.79 -8.13 8.91
C LYS A 102 -13.71 -9.19 8.74
N TYR A 103 -12.55 -8.81 8.24
CA TYR A 103 -11.41 -9.70 7.96
C TYR A 103 -10.29 -9.60 9.01
N ASN A 104 -10.58 -9.05 10.20
CA ASN A 104 -9.68 -8.98 11.35
C ASN A 104 -8.32 -8.30 11.10
N TYR A 105 -8.27 -7.32 10.19
CA TYR A 105 -7.10 -6.47 9.96
C TYR A 105 -7.04 -5.30 10.95
N THR A 106 -6.85 -5.63 12.23
CA THR A 106 -6.90 -4.65 13.34
C THR A 106 -5.74 -3.66 13.35
N ASN A 107 -4.63 -3.98 12.69
CA ASN A 107 -3.47 -3.10 12.53
C ASN A 107 -3.37 -2.49 11.12
N ALA A 108 -4.46 -2.54 10.34
CA ALA A 108 -4.51 -1.87 9.05
C ALA A 108 -4.39 -0.35 9.22
N ALA A 109 -3.83 0.29 8.21
CA ALA A 109 -3.70 1.74 8.18
C ALA A 109 -4.13 2.28 6.83
N VAL A 110 -4.68 3.50 6.82
CA VAL A 110 -5.09 4.22 5.62
C VAL A 110 -4.39 5.58 5.58
N PHE A 111 -3.79 5.92 4.44
CA PHE A 111 -3.17 7.21 4.16
C PHE A 111 -3.15 7.43 2.66
N GLY A 112 -2.91 8.65 2.16
CA GLY A 112 -2.76 8.81 0.72
C GLY A 112 -2.79 10.23 0.22
N HIS A 113 -3.19 10.35 -1.05
CA HIS A 113 -3.28 11.58 -1.82
C HIS A 113 -4.76 11.97 -1.93
N VAL A 114 -5.33 12.42 -0.80
CA VAL A 114 -6.78 12.68 -0.67
C VAL A 114 -7.32 13.65 -1.72
N LEU A 115 -6.54 14.65 -2.13
CA LEU A 115 -6.94 15.60 -3.19
C LEU A 115 -7.13 14.91 -4.56
N ALA A 116 -6.41 13.82 -4.81
CA ALA A 116 -6.53 13.02 -6.01
C ALA A 116 -7.61 11.92 -5.90
N GLY A 117 -8.37 11.88 -4.80
CA GLY A 117 -9.32 10.80 -4.53
C GLY A 117 -8.64 9.45 -4.29
N ASN A 118 -7.34 9.43 -4.02
CA ASN A 118 -6.53 8.22 -3.91
C ASN A 118 -6.11 7.97 -2.45
N ILE A 119 -6.34 6.74 -2.00
CA ILE A 119 -5.83 6.22 -0.73
C ILE A 119 -5.00 4.97 -0.96
N HIS A 120 -4.02 4.81 -0.09
CA HIS A 120 -3.35 3.56 0.17
C HIS A 120 -3.89 2.98 1.46
N PHE A 121 -3.95 1.66 1.50
CA PHE A 121 -4.09 0.95 2.76
C PHE A 121 -3.01 -0.11 2.88
N VAL A 122 -2.65 -0.40 4.13
CA VAL A 122 -1.63 -1.39 4.46
C VAL A 122 -2.28 -2.49 5.27
N LEU A 123 -2.11 -3.74 4.83
CA LEU A 123 -2.52 -4.95 5.53
C LEU A 123 -1.27 -5.74 5.93
N THR A 124 -1.37 -6.50 7.02
CA THR A 124 -0.29 -7.40 7.43
C THR A 124 -0.75 -8.85 7.64
N PRO A 125 -1.19 -9.54 6.57
CA PRO A 125 -1.59 -10.94 6.66
C PRO A 125 -0.38 -11.85 6.91
N ASN A 126 -0.60 -12.95 7.62
CA ASN A 126 0.34 -14.07 7.68
C ASN A 126 -0.04 -15.12 6.64
N PHE A 127 0.67 -15.13 5.52
CA PHE A 127 0.40 -16.08 4.43
C PHE A 127 0.87 -17.51 4.69
N ASN A 128 1.57 -17.77 5.79
CA ASN A 128 1.82 -19.14 6.26
C ASN A 128 0.58 -19.73 6.95
N ASP A 129 -0.38 -18.89 7.36
CA ASP A 129 -1.66 -19.31 7.89
C ASP A 129 -2.68 -19.45 6.74
N LYS A 130 -3.11 -20.69 6.50
CA LYS A 130 -4.06 -21.01 5.43
C LYS A 130 -5.42 -20.33 5.61
N ASN A 131 -5.84 -20.09 6.85
CA ASN A 131 -7.11 -19.41 7.11
C ASN A 131 -7.00 -17.94 6.71
N GLN A 132 -5.90 -17.27 7.09
CA GLN A 132 -5.66 -15.88 6.70
C GLN A 132 -5.48 -15.72 5.18
N LEU A 133 -4.96 -16.74 4.49
CA LEU A 133 -4.90 -16.72 3.02
C LEU A 133 -6.31 -16.78 2.39
N VAL A 134 -7.22 -17.58 2.95
CA VAL A 134 -8.62 -17.63 2.51
C VAL A 134 -9.34 -16.33 2.83
N GLU A 135 -9.15 -15.77 4.02
CA GLU A 135 -9.70 -14.46 4.41
C GLU A 135 -9.18 -13.34 3.49
N TYR A 136 -7.90 -13.39 3.14
CA TYR A 136 -7.30 -12.44 2.20
C TYR A 136 -7.92 -12.53 0.80
N ASP A 137 -8.12 -13.74 0.29
CA ASP A 137 -8.78 -13.97 -1.00
C ASP A 137 -10.19 -13.35 -1.03
N GLN A 138 -10.99 -13.63 0.01
CA GLN A 138 -12.33 -13.11 0.18
C GLN A 138 -12.33 -11.58 0.32
N PHE A 139 -11.41 -11.03 1.11
CA PHE A 139 -11.20 -9.58 1.25
C PHE A 139 -10.95 -8.93 -0.11
N MET A 140 -10.05 -9.48 -0.93
CA MET A 140 -9.73 -8.92 -2.24
C MET A 140 -10.93 -8.95 -3.20
N HIS A 141 -11.71 -10.03 -3.20
CA HIS A 141 -12.94 -10.11 -3.98
C HIS A 141 -13.99 -9.07 -3.57
N GLU A 142 -14.19 -8.87 -2.27
CA GLU A 142 -15.13 -7.85 -1.77
C GLU A 142 -14.65 -6.43 -1.99
N LEU A 143 -13.37 -6.15 -1.72
CA LEU A 143 -12.75 -4.85 -1.97
C LEU A 143 -12.87 -4.45 -3.44
N THR A 144 -12.52 -5.36 -4.34
CA THR A 144 -12.51 -5.05 -5.78
C THR A 144 -13.92 -4.84 -6.31
N THR A 145 -14.90 -5.59 -5.81
CA THR A 145 -16.32 -5.36 -6.10
C THR A 145 -16.80 -4.03 -5.53
N LEU A 146 -16.47 -3.72 -4.29
CA LEU A 146 -16.81 -2.46 -3.62
C LEU A 146 -16.31 -1.27 -4.44
N VAL A 147 -15.01 -1.23 -4.74
CA VAL A 147 -14.39 -0.11 -5.46
C VAL A 147 -14.94 0.00 -6.87
N ALA A 148 -14.89 -1.07 -7.66
CA ALA A 148 -15.24 -1.00 -9.08
C ALA A 148 -16.75 -0.91 -9.33
N LYS A 149 -17.60 -1.50 -8.48
CA LYS A 149 -19.06 -1.59 -8.72
C LYS A 149 -19.86 -0.59 -7.91
N LYS A 150 -19.55 -0.37 -6.63
CA LYS A 150 -20.27 0.61 -5.80
C LYS A 150 -19.80 2.03 -6.11
N TYR A 151 -18.49 2.23 -6.22
CA TYR A 151 -17.89 3.56 -6.36
C TYR A 151 -17.43 3.91 -7.78
N ASN A 152 -17.50 2.96 -8.73
CA ASN A 152 -16.95 3.15 -10.07
C ASN A 152 -15.49 3.66 -10.03
N GLY A 153 -14.72 3.15 -9.07
CA GLY A 153 -13.35 3.54 -8.79
C GLY A 153 -12.31 2.68 -9.50
N SER A 154 -11.05 3.10 -9.37
CA SER A 154 -9.87 2.38 -9.84
C SER A 154 -9.28 1.50 -8.73
N LEU A 155 -8.90 0.27 -9.08
CA LEU A 155 -8.21 -0.69 -8.21
C LEU A 155 -6.69 -0.47 -8.13
N LYS A 156 -6.20 0.56 -8.83
CA LYS A 156 -4.78 0.91 -8.96
C LYS A 156 -4.69 2.38 -9.35
N ALA A 157 -4.05 3.22 -8.54
CA ALA A 157 -3.90 4.64 -8.84
C ALA A 157 -2.50 4.94 -9.40
N GLU A 158 -1.47 4.61 -8.63
CA GLU A 158 -0.05 4.83 -8.90
C GLU A 158 0.79 3.54 -8.87
N HIS A 159 0.42 2.50 -8.10
CA HIS A 159 1.28 1.29 -7.97
C HIS A 159 1.12 0.31 -9.14
N GLY A 160 0.03 0.44 -9.89
CA GLY A 160 -0.32 -0.44 -11.02
C GLY A 160 -0.80 -1.82 -10.57
N SER A 161 -1.04 -2.74 -11.52
CA SER A 161 -1.71 -4.00 -11.18
C SER A 161 -0.85 -4.99 -10.39
N GLY A 162 0.40 -5.18 -10.79
CA GLY A 162 1.21 -6.29 -10.28
C GLY A 162 0.51 -7.65 -10.45
N ARG A 163 1.00 -8.66 -9.72
CA ARG A 163 0.34 -9.98 -9.68
C ARG A 163 -0.88 -10.01 -8.75
N ASN A 164 -1.00 -9.01 -7.89
CA ASN A 164 -2.01 -8.97 -6.85
C ASN A 164 -3.35 -8.40 -7.34
N ILE A 165 -3.31 -7.36 -8.19
CA ILE A 165 -4.52 -6.73 -8.75
C ILE A 165 -4.80 -7.19 -10.19
N SER A 166 -3.83 -7.75 -10.93
CA SER A 166 -4.07 -8.19 -12.31
C SER A 166 -5.21 -9.20 -12.49
N PRO A 167 -5.50 -10.13 -11.55
CA PRO A 167 -6.67 -11.01 -11.65
C PRO A 167 -8.00 -10.26 -11.68
N PHE A 168 -8.05 -9.08 -11.07
CA PHE A 168 -9.25 -8.27 -10.88
C PHE A 168 -9.42 -7.18 -11.94
N ALA A 169 -8.48 -7.04 -12.89
CA ALA A 169 -8.55 -6.02 -13.93
C ALA A 169 -9.86 -6.08 -14.74
N ILE A 170 -10.40 -7.27 -14.96
CA ILE A 170 -11.69 -7.46 -15.64
C ILE A 170 -12.88 -6.90 -14.85
N VAL A 171 -12.80 -6.85 -13.52
CA VAL A 171 -13.85 -6.29 -12.66
C VAL A 171 -13.98 -4.79 -12.88
N GLU A 172 -12.84 -4.10 -12.98
CA GLU A 172 -12.74 -2.65 -13.24
C GLU A 172 -13.03 -2.31 -14.71
N TRP A 173 -12.43 -3.02 -15.66
CA TRP A 173 -12.49 -2.64 -17.08
C TRP A 173 -13.70 -3.21 -17.84
N GLY A 174 -14.28 -4.29 -17.34
CA GLY A 174 -15.23 -5.10 -18.09
C GLY A 174 -14.58 -5.89 -19.23
N GLU A 175 -15.34 -6.85 -19.75
CA GLU A 175 -14.87 -7.83 -20.74
C GLU A 175 -14.33 -7.18 -22.02
N LYS A 176 -15.07 -6.21 -22.58
CA LYS A 176 -14.68 -5.55 -23.84
C LYS A 176 -13.30 -4.89 -23.77
N CYS A 177 -13.05 -4.11 -22.72
CA CYS A 177 -11.76 -3.44 -22.57
C CYS A 177 -10.65 -4.45 -22.24
N TRP A 178 -10.94 -5.45 -21.41
CA TRP A 178 -10.01 -6.53 -21.09
C TRP A 178 -9.56 -7.31 -22.34
N ASP A 179 -10.49 -7.64 -23.24
CA ASP A 179 -10.19 -8.32 -24.51
C ASP A 179 -9.31 -7.48 -25.44
N ILE A 180 -9.59 -6.17 -25.54
CA ILE A 180 -8.75 -5.25 -26.33
C ILE A 180 -7.31 -5.25 -25.79
N MET A 181 -7.14 -5.24 -24.46
CA MET A 181 -5.81 -5.27 -23.85
C MET A 181 -5.07 -6.58 -24.15
N TRP A 182 -5.77 -7.72 -24.21
CA TRP A 182 -5.19 -8.99 -24.65
C TRP A 182 -4.82 -9.00 -26.13
N GLN A 183 -5.64 -8.40 -27.00
CA GLN A 183 -5.29 -8.24 -28.42
C GLN A 183 -4.01 -7.43 -28.57
N ILE A 184 -3.90 -6.30 -27.85
CA ILE A 184 -2.68 -5.48 -27.84
C ILE A 184 -1.48 -6.29 -27.34
N LYS A 185 -1.61 -7.01 -26.22
CA LYS A 185 -0.53 -7.87 -25.69
C LYS A 185 -0.06 -8.89 -26.73
N ASN A 186 -0.99 -9.54 -27.42
CA ASN A 186 -0.66 -10.55 -28.43
C ASN A 186 -0.03 -9.97 -29.70
N LEU A 187 -0.32 -8.71 -30.06
CA LEU A 187 0.32 -8.03 -31.18
C LEU A 187 1.81 -7.76 -30.91
N PHE A 188 2.16 -7.40 -29.68
CA PHE A 188 3.54 -7.07 -29.31
C PHE A 188 4.34 -8.25 -28.74
N ASP A 189 3.67 -9.24 -28.14
CA ASP A 189 4.30 -10.35 -27.43
C ASP A 189 3.45 -11.62 -27.53
N ASN A 190 3.36 -12.16 -28.76
CA ASN A 190 2.60 -13.38 -29.06
C ASN A 190 3.11 -14.64 -28.34
N GLN A 191 4.37 -14.65 -27.90
CA GLN A 191 4.98 -15.74 -27.13
C GLN A 191 4.82 -15.55 -25.62
N ASN A 192 4.27 -14.41 -25.17
CA ASN A 192 4.06 -14.06 -23.77
C ASN A 192 5.35 -14.11 -22.91
N ILE A 193 6.48 -13.67 -23.47
CA ILE A 193 7.79 -13.68 -22.78
C ILE A 193 8.05 -12.41 -21.96
N LEU A 194 7.37 -11.31 -22.30
CA LEU A 194 7.56 -10.02 -21.64
C LEU A 194 6.68 -9.94 -20.37
N ASN A 195 7.29 -10.31 -19.25
CA ASN A 195 6.77 -10.16 -17.89
C ASN A 195 5.32 -10.69 -17.72
N PRO A 196 5.10 -12.00 -17.93
CA PRO A 196 3.77 -12.61 -17.87
C PRO A 196 3.10 -12.38 -16.51
N ASP A 197 1.77 -12.24 -16.56
CA ASP A 197 0.85 -12.17 -15.42
C ASP A 197 0.92 -10.90 -14.55
N VAL A 198 1.81 -9.95 -14.86
CA VAL A 198 2.00 -8.73 -14.05
C VAL A 198 1.03 -7.59 -14.38
N LYS A 199 0.56 -7.50 -15.64
CA LYS A 199 -0.39 -6.46 -16.06
C LYS A 199 -1.71 -7.06 -16.52
N LEU A 200 -1.65 -8.23 -17.13
CA LEU A 200 -2.78 -9.00 -17.61
C LEU A 200 -2.51 -10.45 -17.24
N THR A 201 -3.52 -11.12 -16.69
CA THR A 201 -3.49 -12.55 -16.45
C THR A 201 -4.85 -13.15 -16.74
N LYS A 202 -4.87 -14.44 -17.06
CA LYS A 202 -6.08 -15.27 -17.09
C LYS A 202 -6.21 -16.14 -15.84
N ASP A 203 -5.19 -16.14 -14.98
CA ASP A 203 -5.23 -16.83 -13.69
C ASP A 203 -5.95 -15.94 -12.67
N THR A 204 -7.21 -16.28 -12.40
CA THR A 204 -8.06 -15.55 -11.45
C THR A 204 -7.67 -15.75 -9.99
N SER A 205 -6.67 -16.59 -9.72
CA SER A 205 -6.19 -16.93 -8.37
C SER A 205 -4.73 -16.53 -8.15
N LEU A 206 -4.14 -15.74 -9.05
CA LEU A 206 -2.72 -15.40 -8.99
C LEU A 206 -2.33 -14.64 -7.71
N HIS A 207 -3.24 -13.82 -7.17
CA HIS A 207 -3.02 -13.03 -5.95
C HIS A 207 -2.82 -13.88 -4.69
N THR A 208 -3.16 -15.18 -4.74
CA THR A 208 -2.92 -16.13 -3.64
C THR A 208 -1.77 -17.10 -3.91
N LYS A 209 -1.07 -16.97 -5.03
CA LYS A 209 0.02 -17.87 -5.45
C LYS A 209 1.38 -17.19 -5.34
N ASN A 210 2.42 -18.04 -5.18
CA ASN A 210 3.82 -17.60 -5.14
C ASN A 210 4.07 -16.47 -4.13
N LEU A 211 3.32 -16.49 -3.02
CA LEU A 211 3.43 -15.53 -1.94
C LEU A 211 4.75 -15.72 -1.21
N LYS A 212 5.30 -14.62 -0.73
CA LYS A 212 6.55 -14.64 0.00
C LYS A 212 6.31 -15.18 1.41
N GLU A 213 7.01 -16.25 1.77
CA GLU A 213 7.04 -16.78 3.13
C GLU A 213 7.94 -15.89 4.00
N LEU A 214 7.41 -15.36 5.10
CA LEU A 214 8.13 -14.49 6.03
C LEU A 214 8.31 -15.14 7.40
N ASN A 215 8.71 -16.42 7.42
CA ASN A 215 8.94 -17.18 8.66
C ASN A 215 9.77 -16.39 9.67
N SER A 216 9.28 -16.26 10.90
CA SER A 216 9.96 -15.53 11.98
C SER A 216 11.27 -16.23 12.32
N VAL A 217 12.35 -15.47 12.45
CA VAL A 217 13.71 -16.01 12.71
C VAL A 217 14.48 -15.24 13.76
N ASP A 218 14.25 -13.93 13.86
CA ASP A 218 14.93 -13.04 14.82
C ASP A 218 14.19 -11.70 14.87
N ASP A 219 14.03 -11.12 16.05
CA ASP A 219 13.26 -9.88 16.25
C ASP A 219 13.79 -8.66 15.47
N GLN A 220 15.09 -8.61 15.15
CA GLN A 220 15.67 -7.54 14.34
C GLN A 220 15.45 -7.80 12.85
N ILE A 221 15.60 -9.05 12.41
CA ILE A 221 15.33 -9.45 11.02
C ILE A 221 13.84 -9.30 10.70
N ASP A 222 12.97 -9.61 11.65
CA ASP A 222 11.50 -9.55 11.51
C ASP A 222 10.96 -8.14 11.33
N LYS A 223 11.67 -7.12 11.80
CA LYS A 223 11.34 -5.73 11.47
C LYS A 223 11.50 -5.41 9.98
N CYS A 224 12.38 -6.11 9.26
CA CYS A 224 12.59 -5.88 7.83
C CYS A 224 11.41 -6.39 6.99
N MET A 225 10.72 -5.49 6.28
CA MET A 225 9.67 -5.85 5.30
C MET A 225 10.22 -6.26 3.92
N GLU A 226 11.54 -6.39 3.79
CA GLU A 226 12.23 -6.78 2.56
C GLU A 226 11.84 -5.96 1.32
N CYS A 227 11.68 -4.64 1.48
CA CYS A 227 11.33 -3.70 0.42
C CYS A 227 12.46 -3.46 -0.60
N GLY A 228 13.72 -3.65 -0.21
CA GLY A 228 14.87 -3.44 -1.08
C GLY A 228 15.41 -2.02 -1.14
N TYR A 229 14.89 -1.07 -0.37
CA TYR A 229 15.47 0.30 -0.32
C TYR A 229 16.95 0.33 0.09
N CYS A 230 17.40 -0.67 0.85
CA CYS A 230 18.80 -0.80 1.24
C CYS A 230 19.70 -1.33 0.12
N GLU A 231 19.15 -1.97 -0.92
CA GLU A 231 19.93 -2.65 -1.98
C GLU A 231 20.80 -1.69 -2.79
N PRO A 232 20.30 -0.54 -3.30
CA PRO A 232 21.11 0.36 -4.13
C PRO A 232 22.30 0.97 -3.41
N VAL A 233 22.20 1.13 -2.08
CA VAL A 233 23.19 1.82 -1.23
C VAL A 233 24.03 0.85 -0.39
N CYS A 234 23.86 -0.46 -0.58
CA CYS A 234 24.51 -1.45 0.25
C CYS A 234 26.01 -1.57 -0.07
N LEU A 235 26.86 -1.25 0.91
CA LEU A 235 28.32 -1.36 0.79
C LEU A 235 28.79 -2.80 0.50
N SER A 236 28.03 -3.82 0.90
CA SER A 236 28.38 -5.22 0.66
C SER A 236 27.87 -5.77 -0.67
N ARG A 237 27.11 -4.99 -1.48
CA ARG A 237 26.42 -5.49 -2.69
C ARG A 237 27.33 -6.18 -3.70
N ASN A 238 28.57 -5.72 -3.83
CA ASN A 238 29.55 -6.27 -4.77
C ASN A 238 30.62 -7.14 -4.08
N LEU A 239 30.45 -7.43 -2.79
CA LEU A 239 31.41 -8.22 -1.99
C LEU A 239 30.79 -9.52 -1.48
N SER A 240 29.51 -9.49 -1.11
CA SER A 240 28.76 -10.63 -0.56
C SER A 240 27.25 -10.38 -0.71
N LEU A 241 26.43 -11.17 -0.03
CA LEU A 241 25.00 -10.94 0.06
C LEU A 241 24.72 -9.54 0.65
N THR A 242 23.65 -8.88 0.21
CA THR A 242 23.13 -7.67 0.85
C THR A 242 22.35 -8.03 2.12
N PRO A 243 22.04 -7.07 3.02
CA PRO A 243 21.22 -7.33 4.19
C PRO A 243 19.88 -7.99 3.86
N ARG A 244 19.19 -7.55 2.81
CA ARG A 244 17.93 -8.15 2.38
C ARG A 244 18.12 -9.60 1.92
N GLN A 245 19.15 -9.88 1.13
CA GLN A 245 19.47 -11.24 0.70
C GLN A 245 19.81 -12.15 1.89
N ARG A 246 20.61 -11.66 2.86
CA ARG A 246 20.91 -12.40 4.11
C ARG A 246 19.65 -12.72 4.91
N ASN A 247 18.74 -11.76 5.03
CA ASN A 247 17.47 -11.96 5.73
C ASN A 247 16.64 -13.05 5.05
N THR A 248 16.52 -13.01 3.72
CA THR A 248 15.82 -14.05 2.95
C THR A 248 16.46 -15.43 3.13
N VAL A 249 17.80 -15.52 3.12
CA VAL A 249 18.52 -16.79 3.38
C VAL A 249 18.25 -17.30 4.80
N ALA A 250 18.34 -16.43 5.82
CA ALA A 250 18.06 -16.81 7.21
C ALA A 250 16.65 -17.40 7.37
N ARG A 251 15.63 -16.73 6.78
CA ARG A 251 14.25 -17.24 6.76
C ARG A 251 14.12 -18.58 6.04
N LYS A 252 14.86 -18.77 4.94
CA LYS A 252 14.80 -20.03 4.20
C LYS A 252 15.42 -21.18 4.99
N ILE A 253 16.54 -20.96 5.68
CA ILE A 253 17.22 -21.99 6.49
C ILE A 253 16.28 -22.60 7.53
N GLU A 254 15.38 -21.80 8.11
CA GLU A 254 14.40 -22.29 9.09
C GLU A 254 13.39 -23.28 8.50
N THR A 255 13.09 -23.16 7.20
CA THR A 255 12.17 -24.08 6.50
C THR A 255 12.81 -25.38 6.02
N LEU A 256 14.14 -25.51 6.11
CA LEU A 256 14.85 -26.69 5.60
C LEU A 256 14.75 -27.84 6.60
N GLU A 257 14.59 -29.07 6.12
CA GLU A 257 14.55 -30.28 6.95
C GLU A 257 15.65 -31.30 6.55
N GLY A 258 16.16 -32.05 7.53
CA GLY A 258 17.07 -33.18 7.29
C GLY A 258 18.33 -32.83 6.48
N GLU A 259 18.60 -33.58 5.41
CA GLU A 259 19.75 -33.38 4.51
C GLU A 259 19.79 -31.99 3.85
N GLN A 260 18.67 -31.27 3.80
CA GLN A 260 18.61 -29.92 3.22
C GLN A 260 19.40 -28.90 4.05
N LYS A 261 19.57 -29.11 5.37
CA LYS A 261 20.40 -28.25 6.23
C LYS A 261 21.91 -28.53 6.08
N GLN A 262 22.29 -29.65 5.47
CA GLN A 262 23.68 -30.12 5.36
C GLN A 262 24.34 -29.84 4.01
N LYS A 263 23.57 -29.36 3.01
CA LYS A 263 24.04 -28.97 1.67
C LYS A 263 23.98 -27.46 1.49
#